data_AF-A0A9E8N0Z9-F1
#
_entry.id   AF-A0A9E8N0Z9-F1
#
_cell.length_a   1.000
_cell.length_b   1.000
_cell.length_c   1.000
_cell.angle_alpha   90.00
_cell.angle_beta   90.00
_cell.angle_gamma   90.00
#
_symmetry.space_group_name_H-M   'P 1'
#
loop_
_entity.id
_entity.type
_entity.pdbx_description
1 polymer ?
#
loop_
_entity_poly.entity_id
_entity_poly.type
_entity_poly.pdbx_seq_one_letter_code
_entity_poly.pdbx_strand_id
1 'polypeptide(L)'
;MYSAQGAASEYTEDFFGQEIKYETKTKLDYLNLPIMAKYYVAEGLSIEAGPQVGFLISAKSEVEATSEGESASDEGDVKDSFKSIDFGAGVGLGYKLESGLNFSARYNLGLANIAEDVEGQDFSIQNNVIQVSVGFMF
;
A
#
# COMPACT_ATOMS: atom_id res chain seq x y z
N MET A 1 7.74 -7.69 6.81
CA MET A 1 8.13 -6.36 6.30
C MET A 1 6.99 -5.40 6.55
N TYR A 2 7.27 -4.18 7.01
CA TYR A 2 6.25 -3.14 7.13
C TYR A 2 5.92 -2.56 5.74
N SER A 3 4.66 -2.21 5.50
CA SER A 3 4.19 -1.57 4.28
C SER A 3 3.12 -0.53 4.60
N ALA A 4 3.40 0.73 4.31
CA ALA A 4 2.40 1.78 4.28
C ALA A 4 1.70 1.78 2.92
N GLN A 5 0.38 1.65 2.94
CA GLN A 5 -0.48 1.59 1.77
C GLN A 5 -1.62 2.61 1.96
N GLY A 6 -2.37 2.91 0.91
CA GLY A 6 -3.44 3.90 1.02
C GLY A 6 -3.81 4.57 -0.28
N ALA A 7 -4.71 5.54 -0.17
CA ALA A 7 -5.17 6.38 -1.27
C ALA A 7 -5.33 7.82 -0.80
N ALA A 8 -5.05 8.76 -1.69
CA ALA A 8 -5.38 10.17 -1.49
C ALA A 8 -6.39 10.58 -2.57
N SER A 9 -7.38 11.38 -2.20
CA SER A 9 -8.36 11.95 -3.10
C SER A 9 -8.52 13.43 -2.81
N GLU A 10 -8.53 14.25 -3.86
CA GLU A 10 -8.69 15.69 -3.76
C GLU A 10 -9.92 16.11 -4.56
N TYR A 11 -10.70 17.03 -4.00
CA TYR A 11 -11.86 17.62 -4.66
C TYR A 11 -12.01 19.08 -4.24
N THR A 12 -12.44 19.94 -5.16
CA THR A 12 -12.63 21.37 -4.92
C THR A 12 -14.09 21.73 -5.14
N GLU A 13 -14.72 22.40 -4.19
CA GLU A 13 -16.05 22.98 -4.32
C GLU A 13 -16.00 24.50 -4.32
N ASP A 14 -16.82 25.13 -5.16
CA ASP A 14 -17.06 26.58 -5.11
C ASP A 14 -18.33 26.84 -4.29
N PHE A 15 -18.18 27.59 -3.21
CA PHE A 15 -19.30 28.13 -2.45
C PHE A 15 -19.31 29.65 -2.57
N PHE A 16 -20.23 30.16 -3.38
CA PHE A 16 -20.43 31.60 -3.57
C PHE A 16 -19.16 32.36 -4.02
N GLY A 17 -18.32 31.74 -4.88
CA GLY A 17 -17.07 32.32 -5.36
C GLY A 17 -15.87 32.13 -4.44
N GLN A 18 -16.03 31.36 -3.36
CA GLN A 18 -14.92 30.90 -2.51
C GLN A 18 -14.62 29.42 -2.84
N GLU A 19 -13.39 29.15 -3.26
CA GLU A 19 -12.92 27.78 -3.52
C GLU A 19 -12.49 27.11 -2.22
N ILE A 20 -13.12 25.98 -1.89
CA ILE A 20 -12.75 25.12 -0.76
C ILE A 20 -12.16 23.82 -1.33
N LYS A 21 -10.90 23.55 -1.00
CA LYS A 21 -10.21 22.32 -1.36
C LYS A 21 -10.35 21.31 -0.24
N TYR A 22 -10.88 20.13 -0.55
CA TYR A 22 -10.95 18.96 0.33
C TYR A 22 -9.91 17.93 -0.11
N GLU A 23 -9.08 17.48 0.81
CA GLU A 23 -8.18 16.35 0.64
C GLU A 23 -8.55 15.26 1.64
N THR A 24 -8.70 14.03 1.16
CA THR A 24 -8.90 12.85 2.01
C THR A 24 -7.76 11.87 1.78
N LYS A 25 -7.06 11.50 2.85
CA LYS A 25 -5.96 10.52 2.84
C LYS A 25 -6.33 9.33 3.71
N THR A 26 -6.51 8.17 3.08
CA THR A 26 -6.61 6.89 3.78
C THR A 26 -5.22 6.28 3.88
N LYS A 27 -4.78 5.97 5.10
CA LYS A 27 -3.49 5.35 5.42
C LYS A 27 -3.72 3.98 6.05
N LEU A 28 -3.19 2.94 5.43
CA LEU A 28 -3.28 1.55 5.88
C LEU A 28 -1.87 1.00 6.09
N ASP A 29 -1.59 0.59 7.33
CA ASP A 29 -0.32 0.01 7.71
C ASP A 29 -0.44 -1.50 7.82
N TYR A 30 0.43 -2.19 7.09
CA TYR A 30 0.46 -3.65 7.07
C TYR A 30 1.81 -4.20 7.52
N LEU A 31 1.75 -5.31 8.25
CA LEU A 31 2.86 -6.24 8.39
C LEU A 31 2.72 -7.36 7.36
N ASN A 32 3.55 -7.32 6.33
CA ASN A 32 3.55 -8.30 5.24
C ASN A 32 4.54 -9.44 5.50
N LEU A 33 4.07 -10.67 5.32
CA LEU A 33 4.83 -11.91 5.37
C LEU A 33 4.79 -12.60 3.99
N PRO A 34 5.78 -12.35 3.12
CA PRO A 34 5.86 -13.00 1.82
C PRO A 34 6.62 -14.33 1.89
N ILE A 35 6.12 -15.34 1.17
CA ILE A 35 6.77 -16.64 1.03
C ILE A 35 7.16 -16.80 -0.45
N MET A 36 8.41 -16.47 -0.79
CA MET A 36 8.86 -16.35 -2.17
C MET A 36 9.80 -17.49 -2.57
N ALA A 37 9.50 -18.16 -3.67
CA ALA A 37 10.48 -18.99 -4.36
C ALA A 37 11.38 -18.06 -5.18
N LYS A 38 12.71 -18.24 -5.05
CA LYS A 38 13.71 -17.43 -5.74
C LYS A 38 14.62 -18.32 -6.59
N TYR A 39 14.80 -17.95 -7.85
CA TYR A 39 15.61 -18.70 -8.81
C TYR A 39 16.59 -17.77 -9.53
N TYR A 40 17.87 -18.15 -9.59
CA TYR A 40 18.90 -17.42 -10.32
C TYR A 40 18.88 -17.85 -11.78
N VAL A 41 18.57 -16.89 -12.67
CA VAL A 41 18.47 -17.12 -14.12
C VAL A 41 19.77 -16.77 -14.85
N ALA A 42 20.60 -15.92 -14.26
CA ALA A 42 21.95 -15.60 -14.71
C ALA A 42 22.81 -15.20 -13.51
N GLU A 43 24.09 -14.94 -13.74
CA GLU A 43 24.98 -14.47 -12.69
C GLU A 43 24.47 -13.14 -12.10
N GLY A 44 24.31 -13.10 -10.78
CA GLY A 44 23.72 -11.96 -10.07
C GLY A 44 22.20 -11.80 -10.24
N LEU A 45 21.63 -12.15 -11.40
CA LEU A 45 20.22 -11.97 -11.73
C LEU A 45 19.33 -13.12 -11.22
N SER A 46 18.27 -12.76 -10.53
CA SER A 46 17.27 -13.68 -9.97
C SER A 46 15.86 -13.20 -10.27
N ILE A 47 14.96 -14.18 -10.35
CA ILE A 47 13.52 -13.97 -10.40
C ILE A 47 12.91 -14.58 -9.14
N GLU A 48 11.79 -14.03 -8.67
CA GLU A 48 11.07 -14.57 -7.53
C GLU A 48 9.56 -14.49 -7.73
N ALA A 49 8.84 -15.47 -7.20
CA ALA A 49 7.38 -15.50 -7.20
C ALA A 49 6.85 -16.27 -5.99
N GLY A 50 5.68 -15.89 -5.49
CA GLY A 50 5.04 -16.62 -4.39
C GLY A 50 3.89 -15.87 -3.73
N PRO A 51 3.17 -16.51 -2.80
CA PRO A 51 2.09 -15.89 -2.06
C PRO A 51 2.59 -14.88 -1.02
N GLN A 52 1.70 -13.96 -0.65
CA GLN A 52 1.89 -12.98 0.42
C GLN A 52 0.66 -12.91 1.32
N VAL A 53 0.90 -12.82 2.63
CA VAL A 53 -0.14 -12.49 3.62
C VAL A 53 0.24 -11.17 4.29
N GLY A 54 -0.70 -10.23 4.32
CA GLY A 54 -0.60 -8.96 5.02
C GLY A 54 -1.52 -8.93 6.25
N PHE A 55 -1.01 -8.42 7.36
CA PHE A 55 -1.77 -8.20 8.59
C PHE A 55 -1.95 -6.70 8.81
N LEU A 56 -3.19 -6.22 8.85
CA LEU A 56 -3.50 -4.81 9.07
C LEU A 56 -3.21 -4.43 10.54
N ILE A 57 -2.23 -3.57 10.75
CA ILE A 57 -1.84 -3.13 12.10
C ILE A 57 -2.49 -1.79 12.46
N SER A 58 -2.64 -0.88 11.51
CA SER A 58 -3.20 0.46 11.70
C SER A 58 -3.97 0.90 10.44
N ALA A 59 -5.07 1.64 10.62
CA ALA A 59 -5.84 2.21 9.53
C ALA A 59 -6.41 3.55 9.97
N LYS A 60 -6.05 4.61 9.27
CA LYS A 60 -6.43 5.99 9.57
C LYS A 60 -6.99 6.68 8.34
N SER A 61 -7.96 7.56 8.56
CA SER A 61 -8.44 8.50 7.54
C SER A 61 -8.21 9.92 8.02
N GLU A 62 -7.51 10.70 7.22
CA GLU A 62 -7.23 12.11 7.45
C GLU A 62 -8.01 12.92 6.42
N VAL A 63 -8.76 13.92 6.89
CA VAL A 63 -9.51 14.84 6.03
C VAL A 63 -9.00 16.25 6.29
N GLU A 64 -8.57 16.94 5.25
CA GLU A 64 -8.12 18.33 5.28
C GLU A 64 -9.04 19.19 4.41
N ALA A 65 -9.53 20.31 4.95
CA ALA A 65 -10.27 21.32 4.23
C ALA A 65 -9.49 22.63 4.25
N THR A 66 -9.25 23.21 3.08
CA THR A 66 -8.43 24.42 2.91
C THR A 66 -9.20 25.47 2.12
N SER A 67 -9.30 26.68 2.68
CA SER A 67 -9.97 27.83 2.06
C SER A 67 -9.17 29.11 2.33
N GLU A 68 -8.94 29.93 1.30
CA GLU A 68 -8.23 31.23 1.38
C GLU A 68 -6.88 31.21 2.14
N GLY A 69 -6.19 30.05 2.16
CA GLY A 69 -4.88 29.87 2.81
C GLY A 69 -4.94 29.41 4.27
N GLU A 70 -6.13 29.24 4.84
CA GLU A 70 -6.34 28.57 6.13
C GLU A 70 -6.75 27.11 5.89
N SER A 71 -6.19 26.19 6.69
CA SER A 71 -6.53 24.77 6.63
C SER A 71 -6.96 24.24 7.99
N ALA A 72 -7.92 23.30 7.97
CA ALA A 72 -8.35 22.52 9.11
C ALA A 72 -8.28 21.05 8.75
N SER A 73 -7.66 20.25 9.62
CA SER A 73 -7.49 18.80 9.43
C SER A 73 -8.05 18.03 10.61
N ASP A 74 -8.70 16.90 10.34
CA ASP A 74 -9.12 15.93 11.35
C ASP A 74 -8.66 14.53 10.95
N GLU A 75 -8.26 13.71 11.94
CA GLU A 75 -7.88 12.31 11.73
C GLU A 75 -8.74 11.36 12.56
N GLY A 76 -9.19 10.27 11.93
CA GLY A 76 -9.99 9.22 12.58
C GLY A 76 -9.42 7.83 12.35
N ASP A 77 -9.61 6.94 13.32
CA ASP A 77 -9.38 5.50 13.15
C ASP A 77 -10.51 4.91 12.30
N VAL A 78 -10.14 4.19 11.25
CA VAL A 78 -11.08 3.55 10.32
C VAL A 78 -10.81 2.06 10.18
N LYS A 79 -10.15 1.45 11.17
CA LYS A 79 -9.74 0.05 11.11
C LYS A 79 -10.91 -0.92 10.99
N ASP A 80 -12.03 -0.59 11.60
CA ASP A 80 -13.26 -1.39 11.52
C ASP A 80 -13.92 -1.37 10.13
N SER A 81 -13.43 -0.54 9.21
CA SER A 81 -13.89 -0.52 7.79
C SER A 81 -13.06 -1.44 6.89
N PHE A 82 -11.99 -2.05 7.40
CA PHE A 82 -11.07 -2.88 6.62
C PHE A 82 -10.83 -4.25 7.26
N LYS A 83 -10.77 -5.28 6.42
CA LYS A 83 -10.43 -6.64 6.83
C LYS A 83 -9.02 -6.67 7.41
N SER A 84 -8.86 -7.40 8.50
CA SER A 84 -7.59 -7.53 9.22
C SER A 84 -6.51 -8.30 8.45
N ILE A 85 -6.91 -9.10 7.45
CA ILE A 85 -6.02 -9.94 6.65
C ILE A 85 -6.15 -9.55 5.17
N ASP A 86 -5.01 -9.36 4.53
CA ASP A 86 -4.86 -9.11 3.09
C ASP A 86 -4.11 -10.28 2.45
N PHE A 87 -4.66 -10.86 1.40
CA PHE A 87 -4.03 -11.95 0.65
C PHE A 87 -3.64 -11.49 -0.74
N GLY A 88 -2.42 -11.83 -1.14
CA GLY A 88 -1.88 -11.48 -2.44
C GLY A 88 -0.85 -12.47 -2.97
N ALA A 89 -0.31 -12.16 -4.14
CA ALA A 89 0.81 -12.86 -4.75
C ALA A 89 1.84 -11.84 -5.26
N GLY A 90 3.11 -12.15 -5.05
CA GLY A 90 4.23 -11.34 -5.50
C GLY A 90 4.93 -11.96 -6.71
N VAL A 91 5.45 -11.11 -7.59
CA VAL A 91 6.48 -11.46 -8.58
C VAL A 91 7.57 -10.41 -8.53
N GLY A 92 8.83 -10.79 -8.70
CA GLY A 92 9.94 -9.88 -8.56
C GLY A 92 11.19 -10.30 -9.31
N LEU A 93 12.09 -9.33 -9.42
CA LEU A 93 13.42 -9.46 -10.00
C LEU A 93 14.42 -8.97 -8.95
N GLY A 94 15.59 -9.59 -8.90
CA GLY A 94 16.68 -9.16 -8.04
C GLY A 94 18.03 -9.28 -8.72
N TYR A 95 18.93 -8.35 -8.43
CA TYR A 95 20.30 -8.37 -8.93
C TYR A 95 21.29 -8.24 -7.78
N LYS A 96 22.20 -9.20 -7.66
CA LYS A 96 23.28 -9.22 -6.68
C LYS A 96 24.60 -8.89 -7.37
N LEU A 97 25.33 -7.92 -6.83
CA LEU A 97 26.67 -7.57 -7.25
C LEU A 97 27.71 -8.41 -6.50
N GLU A 98 28.88 -8.58 -7.11
CA GLU A 98 30.04 -9.21 -6.49
C GLU A 98 30.50 -8.49 -5.22
N SER A 99 30.22 -7.19 -5.11
CA SER A 99 30.50 -6.37 -3.92
C SER A 99 29.67 -6.74 -2.68
N GLY A 100 28.72 -7.68 -2.80
CA GLY A 100 27.79 -8.05 -1.72
C GLY A 100 26.50 -7.23 -1.71
N LEU A 101 26.44 -6.11 -2.44
CA LEU A 101 25.21 -5.33 -2.63
C LEU A 101 24.18 -6.14 -3.41
N ASN A 102 22.91 -6.01 -3.02
CA ASN A 102 21.79 -6.57 -3.75
C ASN A 102 20.68 -5.53 -3.92
N PHE A 103 20.02 -5.58 -5.06
CA PHE A 103 18.86 -4.78 -5.40
C PHE A 103 17.72 -5.72 -5.76
N SER A 104 16.49 -5.35 -5.42
CA SER A 104 15.31 -6.08 -5.88
C SER A 104 14.14 -5.14 -6.13
N ALA A 105 13.31 -5.54 -7.08
CA ALA A 105 12.03 -4.91 -7.37
C ALA A 105 10.97 -6.01 -7.38
N ARG A 106 9.86 -5.78 -6.69
CA ARG A 106 8.74 -6.73 -6.59
C ARG A 106 7.43 -6.00 -6.84
N TYR A 107 6.54 -6.64 -7.58
CA TYR A 107 5.14 -6.26 -7.67
C TYR A 107 4.31 -7.25 -6.85
N ASN A 108 3.56 -6.75 -5.88
CA ASN A 108 2.63 -7.53 -5.06
C ASN A 108 1.22 -7.19 -5.51
N LEU A 109 0.53 -8.19 -6.05
CA LEU A 109 -0.85 -8.15 -6.50
C LEU A 109 -1.77 -8.59 -5.38
N GLY A 110 -2.70 -7.73 -4.99
CA GLY A 110 -3.78 -8.07 -4.05
C GLY A 110 -4.81 -8.97 -4.73
N LEU A 111 -5.17 -10.07 -4.08
CA LEU A 111 -6.10 -11.07 -4.60
C LEU A 111 -7.41 -11.12 -3.82
N ALA A 112 -7.46 -10.55 -2.62
CA ALA A 112 -8.64 -10.49 -1.77
C ALA A 112 -9.16 -9.06 -1.61
N ASN A 113 -10.47 -8.94 -1.42
CA ASN A 113 -11.08 -7.67 -1.01
C ASN A 113 -10.62 -7.33 0.41
N ILE A 114 -10.20 -6.09 0.64
CA ILE A 114 -9.81 -5.58 1.96
C ILE A 114 -10.89 -4.72 2.62
N ALA A 115 -11.95 -4.34 1.91
CA ALA A 115 -13.08 -3.65 2.51
C ALA A 115 -13.88 -4.63 3.39
N GLU A 116 -14.38 -4.17 4.54
CA GLU A 116 -15.33 -4.94 5.34
C GLU A 116 -16.65 -5.14 4.60
N ASP A 117 -17.30 -6.28 4.84
CA ASP A 117 -18.52 -6.64 4.14
C ASP A 117 -19.71 -5.85 4.74
N VAL A 118 -20.38 -5.05 3.92
CA VAL A 118 -21.58 -4.29 4.31
C VAL A 118 -22.79 -4.84 3.55
N GLU A 119 -23.85 -5.20 4.29
CA GLU A 119 -25.04 -5.80 3.71
C GLU A 119 -25.66 -4.89 2.63
N GLY A 120 -25.74 -5.40 1.39
CA GLY A 120 -26.30 -4.66 0.25
C GLY A 120 -25.32 -3.77 -0.51
N GLN A 121 -24.02 -3.78 -0.19
CA GLN A 121 -22.99 -3.09 -0.97
C GLN A 121 -21.92 -4.05 -1.50
N ASP A 122 -21.81 -4.13 -2.82
CA ASP A 122 -20.71 -4.82 -3.50
C ASP A 122 -19.63 -3.80 -3.85
N PHE A 123 -18.71 -3.58 -2.92
CA PHE A 123 -17.52 -2.76 -3.15
C PHE A 123 -16.25 -3.56 -2.87
N SER A 124 -15.29 -3.47 -3.79
CA SER A 124 -14.01 -4.17 -3.69
C SER A 124 -12.84 -3.19 -3.73
N ILE A 125 -12.00 -3.27 -2.70
CA ILE A 125 -10.69 -2.63 -2.67
C ILE A 125 -9.64 -3.73 -2.62
N GLN A 126 -8.57 -3.55 -3.39
CA GLN A 126 -7.41 -4.44 -3.39
C GLN A 126 -6.13 -3.62 -3.27
N ASN A 127 -5.16 -4.16 -2.54
CA ASN A 127 -3.85 -3.56 -2.36
C ASN A 127 -2.88 -4.02 -3.45
N ASN A 128 -2.30 -3.07 -4.20
CA ASN A 128 -1.31 -3.37 -5.23
C ASN A 128 -0.05 -2.53 -4.99
N VAL A 129 1.07 -3.19 -4.74
CA VAL A 129 2.28 -2.52 -4.24
C VAL A 129 3.49 -2.85 -5.11
N ILE A 130 4.15 -1.81 -5.62
CA ILE A 130 5.51 -1.91 -6.15
C ILE A 130 6.48 -1.66 -5.01
N GLN A 131 7.38 -2.62 -4.76
CA GLN A 131 8.41 -2.54 -3.74
C GLN A 131 9.78 -2.53 -4.40
N VAL A 132 10.67 -1.66 -3.91
CA VAL A 132 12.09 -1.66 -4.27
C VAL A 132 12.90 -1.82 -3.00
N SER A 133 13.90 -2.69 -3.02
CA SER A 133 14.76 -2.93 -1.87
C SER A 133 16.23 -2.91 -2.27
N VAL A 134 17.07 -2.43 -1.36
CA VAL A 134 18.52 -2.56 -1.39
C VAL A 134 18.96 -3.32 -0.13
N GLY A 135 19.92 -4.21 -0.29
CA GLY A 135 20.50 -4.98 0.81
C GLY A 135 21.99 -5.21 0.61
N PHE A 136 22.65 -5.68 1.67
CA PHE A 136 24.06 -6.03 1.64
C PHE A 136 24.24 -7.43 2.24
N MET A 137 24.96 -8.31 1.55
CA MET A 137 25.32 -9.64 2.00
C MET A 137 26.82 -9.66 2.29
N PHE A 138 27.18 -10.01 3.52
CA PHE A 138 28.54 -10.22 3.99
C PHE A 138 28.95 -11.70 3.88
#